data_AF-A0A6I1KJM0-F1
#
_entry.id   AF-A0A6I1KJM0-F1
#
_cell.length_a   1.000
_cell.length_b   1.000
_cell.length_c   1.000
_cell.angle_alpha   90.00
_cell.angle_beta   90.00
_cell.angle_gamma   90.00
#
_symmetry.space_group_name_H-M   'P 1'
#
loop_
_entity.id
_entity.type
_entity.pdbx_description
1 polymer ?
#
loop_
_entity_poly.entity_id
_entity_poly.type
_entity_poly.pdbx_seq_one_letter_code
_entity_poly.pdbx_strand_id
1 'polypeptide(L)'
;MCRLLGITNFEYSRHRKIVENFCGLARTGTVMTGDPPGHVDGWGLAFYQGGELTVHKSGANLLEETDKVIGMLSATGSSPVVILHLRKSAWADTASTRHAHPFHYNNVAFCHNGVVYDYKALIPAITTPLGEDALDTEVFFHHFMSAESDDLGQAFLDTVSIIKQREYKYSALNCLFSDGVKLFAYRDYTKEPDYYSLYKAFPENSCVISSEPIDENVQWEMMRKEEFLAIEASAPGSNRVRP
;
A
#
# COMPACT_ATOMS: atom_id res chain seq x y z
N MET A 1 8.00 10.38 4.76
CA MET A 1 7.54 9.14 4.11
C MET A 1 6.12 8.76 4.52
N CYS A 2 5.49 7.90 3.74
CA CYS A 2 4.06 7.68 3.63
C CYS A 2 3.40 6.88 4.78
N ARG A 3 2.09 6.69 4.69
CA ARG A 3 1.29 5.74 5.49
C ARG A 3 0.47 4.82 4.59
N LEU A 4 0.37 3.57 5.00
CA LEU A 4 -0.26 2.48 4.26
C LEU A 4 -1.42 1.90 5.07
N LEU A 5 -2.53 1.61 4.41
CA LEU A 5 -3.64 0.81 4.91
C LEU A 5 -4.04 -0.22 3.86
N GLY A 6 -4.19 -1.47 4.28
CA GLY A 6 -4.75 -2.55 3.48
C GLY A 6 -5.84 -3.27 4.29
N ILE A 7 -6.97 -3.59 3.66
CA ILE A 7 -8.08 -4.30 4.30
C ILE A 7 -8.54 -5.40 3.34
N THR A 8 -8.55 -6.66 3.78
CA THR A 8 -9.26 -7.74 3.09
C THR A 8 -10.70 -7.84 3.57
N ASN A 9 -11.60 -8.35 2.73
CA ASN A 9 -13.03 -8.50 3.04
C ASN A 9 -13.65 -7.20 3.55
N PHE A 10 -13.34 -6.11 2.86
CA PHE A 10 -13.81 -4.78 3.21
C PHE A 10 -15.34 -4.72 3.08
N GLU A 11 -15.95 -4.26 4.16
CA GLU A 11 -17.35 -3.85 4.27
C GLU A 11 -17.40 -2.48 4.94
N TYR A 12 -18.01 -1.49 4.28
CA TYR A 12 -18.00 -0.11 4.75
C TYR A 12 -18.65 0.04 6.14
N SER A 13 -19.77 -0.64 6.38
CA SER A 13 -20.47 -0.64 7.68
C SER A 13 -19.57 -1.08 8.85
N ARG A 14 -18.67 -2.04 8.62
CA ARG A 14 -17.75 -2.58 9.62
C ARG A 14 -16.46 -1.76 9.73
N HIS A 15 -15.89 -1.34 8.61
CA HIS A 15 -14.53 -0.78 8.58
C HIS A 15 -14.50 0.75 8.50
N ARG A 16 -15.65 1.43 8.44
CA ARG A 16 -15.72 2.89 8.38
C ARG A 16 -14.83 3.57 9.42
N LYS A 17 -14.86 3.09 10.67
CA LYS A 17 -14.06 3.70 11.75
C LYS A 17 -12.55 3.57 11.52
N ILE A 18 -12.11 2.40 11.07
CA ILE A 18 -10.71 2.15 10.68
C ILE A 18 -10.29 3.11 9.56
N VAL A 19 -11.13 3.25 8.52
CA VAL A 19 -10.86 4.17 7.40
C VAL A 19 -10.79 5.62 7.87
N GLU A 20 -11.76 6.08 8.67
CA GLU A 20 -11.79 7.44 9.20
C GLU A 20 -10.57 7.74 10.07
N ASN A 21 -10.18 6.80 10.95
CA ASN A 21 -9.00 6.96 11.80
C ASN A 21 -7.72 7.00 10.96
N PHE A 22 -7.61 6.16 9.91
CA PHE A 22 -6.48 6.20 8.99
C PHE A 22 -6.41 7.53 8.22
N CYS A 23 -7.53 8.04 7.71
CA CYS A 23 -7.58 9.37 7.09
C CYS A 23 -7.08 10.46 8.05
N GLY A 24 -7.34 10.33 9.35
CA GLY A 24 -6.81 11.20 10.40
C GLY A 24 -5.28 11.27 10.45
N LEU A 25 -4.59 10.18 10.08
CA LEU A 25 -3.12 10.14 10.01
C LEU A 25 -2.54 11.11 8.97
N ALA A 26 -3.34 11.63 8.03
CA ALA A 26 -2.89 12.69 7.13
C ALA A 26 -2.45 13.94 7.91
N ARG A 27 -3.05 14.17 9.09
CA ARG A 27 -2.67 15.23 10.02
C ARG A 27 -1.67 14.76 11.08
N THR A 28 -1.94 13.62 11.71
CA THR A 28 -1.28 13.22 12.97
C THR A 28 -0.30 12.06 12.83
N GLY A 29 -0.24 11.43 11.65
CA GLY A 29 0.63 10.29 11.42
C GLY A 29 2.09 10.66 11.67
N THR A 30 2.83 9.72 12.25
CA THR A 30 4.22 9.92 12.61
C THR A 30 5.04 10.32 11.37
N VAL A 31 5.99 11.25 11.54
CA VAL A 31 6.90 11.73 10.48
C VAL A 31 8.34 11.51 10.90
N MET A 32 9.28 11.53 9.96
CA MET A 32 10.71 11.45 10.31
C MET A 32 11.14 12.70 11.07
N THR A 33 12.14 12.57 11.94
CA THR A 33 12.69 13.73 12.66
C THR A 33 13.19 14.79 11.68
N GLY A 34 12.67 16.00 11.81
CA GLY A 34 13.00 17.15 10.95
C GLY A 34 12.02 17.39 9.80
N ASP A 35 11.13 16.44 9.50
CA ASP A 35 10.08 16.64 8.51
C ASP A 35 8.94 17.52 9.07
N PRO A 36 8.24 18.30 8.22
CA PRO A 36 7.03 18.99 8.64
C PRO A 36 5.93 17.97 9.01
N PRO A 37 5.01 18.32 9.92
CA PRO A 37 3.95 17.42 10.36
C PRO A 37 3.01 17.03 9.21
N GLY A 38 2.44 15.82 9.31
CA GLY A 38 1.43 15.32 8.38
C GLY A 38 1.97 14.71 7.09
N HIS A 39 1.03 14.09 6.37
CA HIS A 39 1.22 13.36 5.11
C HIS A 39 0.31 13.99 4.05
N VAL A 40 0.77 15.13 3.52
CA VAL A 40 -0.07 16.07 2.75
C VAL A 40 0.28 16.12 1.27
N ASP A 41 1.19 15.26 0.80
CA ASP A 41 1.74 15.30 -0.58
C ASP A 41 0.96 14.42 -1.56
N GLY A 42 -0.31 14.15 -1.23
CA GLY A 42 -1.22 13.32 -2.01
C GLY A 42 -1.81 12.14 -1.24
N TRP A 43 -2.76 11.48 -1.89
CA TRP A 43 -3.37 10.24 -1.42
C TRP A 43 -3.77 9.37 -2.60
N GLY A 44 -4.04 8.10 -2.33
CA GLY A 44 -4.72 7.25 -3.29
C GLY A 44 -5.35 6.02 -2.69
N LEU A 45 -6.38 5.56 -3.38
CA LEU A 45 -7.29 4.50 -3.02
C LEU A 45 -7.34 3.50 -4.17
N ALA A 46 -7.17 2.22 -3.86
CA ALA A 46 -7.48 1.10 -4.74
C ALA A 46 -8.54 0.20 -4.09
N PHE A 47 -9.50 -0.28 -4.87
CA PHE A 47 -10.46 -1.30 -4.47
C PHE A 47 -10.90 -2.11 -5.68
N TYR A 48 -11.58 -3.24 -5.43
CA TYR A 48 -11.97 -4.19 -6.47
C TYR A 48 -13.48 -4.40 -6.47
N GLN A 49 -14.10 -4.32 -7.65
CA GLN A 49 -15.53 -4.59 -7.85
C GLN A 49 -15.72 -5.45 -9.08
N GLY A 50 -16.47 -6.55 -8.95
CA GLY A 50 -16.71 -7.46 -10.07
C GLY A 50 -15.43 -8.12 -10.62
N GLY A 51 -14.35 -8.19 -9.83
CA GLY A 51 -13.05 -8.70 -10.25
C GLY A 51 -12.10 -7.64 -10.82
N GLU A 52 -12.59 -6.42 -11.04
CA GLU A 52 -11.83 -5.34 -11.69
C GLU A 52 -11.29 -4.33 -10.67
N LEU A 53 -10.04 -3.92 -10.87
CA LEU A 53 -9.36 -2.88 -10.10
C LEU A 53 -9.88 -1.48 -10.45
N THR A 54 -10.21 -0.70 -9.43
CA THR A 54 -10.47 0.74 -9.54
C THR A 54 -9.47 1.51 -8.69
N VAL A 55 -8.85 2.54 -9.27
CA VAL A 55 -7.82 3.38 -8.62
C VAL A 55 -8.21 4.85 -8.69
N HIS A 56 -8.23 5.53 -7.55
CA HIS A 56 -8.44 6.98 -7.42
C HIS A 56 -7.30 7.60 -6.65
N LYS A 57 -6.69 8.67 -7.18
CA LYS A 57 -5.52 9.32 -6.58
C LYS A 57 -5.55 10.82 -6.76
N SER A 58 -4.88 11.53 -5.87
CA SER A 58 -4.77 12.98 -5.90
C SER A 58 -3.38 13.40 -5.42
N GLY A 59 -2.87 14.50 -5.97
CA GLY A 59 -1.71 15.20 -5.41
C GLY A 59 -2.05 16.13 -4.24
N ALA A 60 -3.34 16.35 -3.96
CA ALA A 60 -3.78 17.23 -2.89
C ALA A 60 -3.74 16.55 -1.52
N ASN A 61 -3.79 17.36 -0.47
CA ASN A 61 -3.89 16.89 0.90
C ASN A 61 -5.22 16.16 1.13
N LEU A 62 -5.18 14.92 1.64
CA LEU A 62 -6.39 14.15 1.92
C LEU A 62 -7.37 14.86 2.87
N LEU A 63 -6.89 15.71 3.78
CA LEU A 63 -7.76 16.43 4.72
C LEU A 63 -8.78 17.35 4.01
N GLU A 64 -8.47 17.78 2.78
CA GLU A 64 -9.37 18.60 1.96
C GLU A 64 -10.32 17.75 1.10
N GLU A 65 -10.03 16.45 1.00
CA GLU A 65 -10.71 15.51 0.09
C GLU A 65 -11.22 14.25 0.80
N THR A 66 -11.28 14.26 2.13
CA THR A 66 -11.67 13.10 2.94
C THR A 66 -13.07 12.61 2.57
N ASP A 67 -14.02 13.53 2.33
CA ASP A 67 -15.38 13.19 1.90
C ASP A 67 -15.40 12.45 0.56
N LYS A 68 -14.42 12.66 -0.33
CA LYS A 68 -14.31 11.91 -1.58
C LYS A 68 -13.97 10.45 -1.31
N VAL A 69 -12.97 10.19 -0.46
CA VAL A 69 -12.57 8.82 -0.09
C VAL A 69 -13.70 8.10 0.63
N ILE A 70 -14.30 8.75 1.64
CA ILE A 70 -15.41 8.19 2.41
C ILE A 70 -16.63 7.94 1.50
N GLY A 71 -16.96 8.88 0.62
CA GLY A 71 -18.05 8.75 -0.34
C GLY A 71 -17.86 7.58 -1.31
N MET A 72 -16.66 7.42 -1.89
CA MET A 72 -16.35 6.31 -2.79
C MET A 72 -16.45 4.95 -2.08
N LEU A 73 -15.91 4.83 -0.88
CA LEU A 73 -15.96 3.58 -0.11
C LEU A 73 -17.39 3.26 0.38
N SER A 74 -18.16 4.27 0.77
CA SER A 74 -19.57 4.14 1.12
C SER A 74 -20.41 3.65 -0.08
N ALA A 75 -20.22 4.27 -1.24
CA ALA A 75 -20.91 3.89 -2.47
C ALA A 75 -20.50 2.49 -2.96
N THR A 76 -19.23 2.11 -2.75
CA THR A 76 -18.72 0.78 -3.05
C THR A 76 -19.38 -0.29 -2.18
N GLY A 77 -19.66 0.02 -0.91
CA GLY A 77 -20.31 -0.86 0.06
C GLY A 77 -19.41 -1.99 0.56
N SER A 78 -18.86 -2.79 -0.36
CA SER A 78 -17.94 -3.90 -0.05
C SER A 78 -16.91 -4.11 -1.17
N SER A 79 -15.74 -4.63 -0.81
CA SER A 79 -14.65 -4.97 -1.74
C SER A 79 -13.82 -6.13 -1.18
N PRO A 80 -13.35 -7.09 -1.99
CA PRO A 80 -12.43 -8.14 -1.53
C PRO A 80 -11.16 -7.55 -0.90
N VAL A 81 -10.62 -6.48 -1.50
CA VAL A 81 -9.43 -5.78 -0.99
C VAL A 81 -9.61 -4.27 -1.15
N VAL A 82 -9.21 -3.50 -0.15
CA VAL A 82 -9.03 -2.05 -0.22
C VAL A 82 -7.60 -1.72 0.17
N ILE A 83 -6.94 -0.84 -0.60
CA ILE A 83 -5.65 -0.25 -0.24
C ILE A 83 -5.79 1.26 -0.25
N LEU A 84 -5.40 1.93 0.84
CA LEU A 84 -5.37 3.38 0.96
C LEU A 84 -3.96 3.83 1.33
N HIS A 85 -3.52 4.92 0.73
CA HIS A 85 -2.16 5.45 0.88
C HIS A 85 -2.20 6.95 1.16
N LEU A 86 -1.46 7.39 2.18
CA LEU A 86 -1.20 8.80 2.46
C LEU A 86 0.24 9.10 2.09
N ARG A 87 0.45 10.12 1.26
CA ARG A 87 1.75 10.38 0.69
C ARG A 87 2.50 11.46 1.46
N LYS A 88 3.78 11.19 1.68
CA LYS A 88 4.77 12.17 2.09
C LYS A 88 6.05 11.90 1.32
N SER A 89 6.33 12.74 0.33
CA SER A 89 7.34 12.44 -0.69
C SER A 89 8.77 12.61 -0.18
N ALA A 90 9.66 11.75 -0.64
CA ALA A 90 11.11 11.93 -0.49
C ALA A 90 11.71 12.83 -1.59
N TRP A 91 10.93 13.09 -2.65
CA TRP A 91 11.38 13.77 -3.86
C TRP A 91 10.71 15.14 -3.99
N ALA A 92 11.50 16.19 -4.22
CA ALA A 92 11.00 17.55 -4.41
C ALA A 92 10.05 17.64 -5.62
N ASP A 93 9.05 18.52 -5.55
CA ASP A 93 8.12 18.84 -6.63
C ASP A 93 7.32 17.66 -7.20
N THR A 94 7.10 16.63 -6.37
CA THR A 94 6.36 15.44 -6.79
C THR A 94 4.97 15.34 -6.19
N ALA A 95 4.46 16.35 -5.46
CA ALA A 95 3.09 16.39 -4.92
C ALA A 95 2.06 16.50 -6.07
N SER A 96 1.80 15.38 -6.75
CA SER A 96 0.95 15.30 -7.93
C SER A 96 0.27 13.94 -8.02
N THR A 97 -0.85 13.88 -8.72
CA THR A 97 -1.61 12.63 -8.98
C THR A 97 -0.76 11.56 -9.69
N ARG A 98 0.19 11.99 -10.54
CA ARG A 98 1.11 11.11 -11.29
C ARG A 98 1.97 10.24 -10.36
N HIS A 99 2.53 10.85 -9.32
CA HIS A 99 3.45 10.18 -8.40
C HIS A 99 2.76 9.66 -7.13
N ALA A 100 1.47 9.93 -6.95
CA ALA A 100 0.69 9.36 -5.87
C ALA A 100 0.52 7.86 -6.07
N HIS A 101 0.63 7.10 -4.99
CA HIS A 101 0.30 5.67 -4.94
C HIS A 101 -1.20 5.48 -4.73
N PRO A 102 -1.79 4.33 -5.11
CA PRO A 102 -1.15 3.15 -5.70
C PRO A 102 -0.66 3.33 -7.16
N PHE A 103 0.46 2.72 -7.53
CA PHE A 103 0.72 2.42 -8.96
C PHE A 103 -0.07 1.18 -9.37
N HIS A 104 -0.39 1.04 -10.65
CA HIS A 104 -1.11 -0.14 -11.13
C HIS A 104 -0.70 -0.55 -12.53
N TYR A 105 -0.80 -1.85 -12.79
CA TYR A 105 -0.58 -2.47 -14.10
C TYR A 105 -1.47 -3.71 -14.18
N ASN A 106 -2.27 -3.81 -15.24
CA ASN A 106 -3.39 -4.75 -15.31
C ASN A 106 -4.26 -4.65 -14.05
N ASN A 107 -4.58 -5.79 -13.42
CA ASN A 107 -5.40 -5.85 -12.21
C ASN A 107 -4.59 -5.76 -10.91
N VAL A 108 -3.33 -5.32 -10.96
CA VAL A 108 -2.45 -5.27 -9.78
C VAL A 108 -2.25 -3.83 -9.32
N ALA A 109 -2.48 -3.56 -8.04
CA ALA A 109 -2.18 -2.29 -7.39
C ALA A 109 -1.00 -2.42 -6.42
N PHE A 110 -0.13 -1.40 -6.35
CA PHE A 110 1.07 -1.41 -5.52
C PHE A 110 1.32 -0.08 -4.79
N CYS A 111 1.59 -0.18 -3.49
CA CYS A 111 1.96 0.91 -2.59
C CYS A 111 3.27 0.62 -1.87
N HIS A 112 4.05 1.67 -1.60
CA HIS A 112 5.36 1.57 -0.97
C HIS A 112 5.59 2.73 -0.02
N ASN A 113 6.08 2.43 1.18
CA ASN A 113 6.60 3.38 2.14
C ASN A 113 8.10 3.10 2.37
N GLY A 114 8.92 3.88 1.66
CA GLY A 114 10.37 3.72 1.61
C GLY A 114 10.93 4.40 0.37
N VAL A 115 12.25 4.36 0.21
CA VAL A 115 12.94 4.79 -1.01
C VAL A 115 13.92 3.71 -1.43
N VAL A 116 13.91 3.34 -2.71
CA VAL A 116 15.02 2.62 -3.36
C VAL A 116 15.87 3.66 -4.08
N TYR A 117 17.03 4.04 -3.54
CA TYR A 117 17.81 5.15 -4.09
C TYR A 117 18.45 4.81 -5.44
N ASP A 118 18.92 3.58 -5.60
CA ASP A 118 19.59 3.10 -6.81
C ASP A 118 18.63 2.41 -7.79
N TYR A 119 17.34 2.78 -7.75
CA TYR A 119 16.26 2.13 -8.50
C TYR A 119 16.50 2.07 -10.01
N LYS A 120 17.23 3.03 -10.59
CA LYS A 120 17.52 3.08 -12.03
C LYS A 120 18.24 1.84 -12.55
N ALA A 121 18.99 1.13 -11.69
CA ALA A 121 19.64 -0.11 -12.05
C ALA A 121 18.65 -1.26 -12.34
N LEU A 122 17.38 -1.15 -11.91
CA LEU A 122 16.33 -2.12 -12.21
C LEU A 122 15.73 -1.91 -13.60
N ILE A 123 15.80 -0.70 -14.16
CA ILE A 123 15.14 -0.34 -15.43
C ILE A 123 15.47 -1.28 -16.60
N PRO A 124 16.72 -1.74 -16.81
CA PRO A 124 17.04 -2.59 -17.96
C PRO A 124 16.27 -3.92 -18.03
N ALA A 125 15.74 -4.42 -16.90
CA ALA A 125 14.97 -5.66 -16.83
C ALA A 125 13.45 -5.43 -16.98
N ILE A 126 13.00 -4.18 -17.12
CA ILE A 126 11.57 -3.85 -17.22
C ILE A 126 11.08 -4.01 -18.66
N THR A 127 10.05 -4.82 -18.85
CA THR A 127 9.40 -5.09 -20.14
C THR A 127 8.02 -4.44 -20.26
N THR A 128 7.42 -4.05 -19.12
CA THR A 128 6.15 -3.31 -19.09
C THR A 128 6.34 -1.82 -19.41
N PRO A 129 5.31 -1.09 -19.89
CA PRO A 129 5.39 0.34 -20.12
C PRO A 129 5.75 1.11 -18.85
N LEU A 130 6.74 2.00 -18.94
CA LEU A 130 7.23 2.83 -17.85
C LEU A 130 7.29 4.30 -18.30
N GLY A 131 6.81 5.23 -17.47
CA GLY A 131 6.91 6.65 -17.79
C GLY A 131 8.35 7.17 -17.71
N GLU A 132 8.69 8.17 -18.53
CA GLU A 132 10.03 8.78 -18.53
C GLU A 132 10.39 9.47 -17.20
N ASP A 133 9.36 9.90 -16.45
CA ASP A 133 9.45 10.51 -15.13
C ASP A 133 9.32 9.51 -13.98
N ALA A 134 9.35 8.20 -14.26
CA ALA A 134 9.18 7.17 -13.24
C ALA A 134 10.26 7.25 -12.15
N LEU A 135 9.80 7.20 -10.90
CA LEU A 135 10.64 7.20 -9.70
C LEU A 135 10.72 5.80 -9.09
N ASP A 136 11.46 5.70 -7.99
CA ASP A 136 11.83 4.46 -7.32
C ASP A 136 10.69 3.47 -7.11
N THR A 137 9.52 3.93 -6.66
CA THR A 137 8.40 3.00 -6.42
C THR A 137 7.80 2.46 -7.72
N GLU A 138 7.62 3.29 -8.72
CA GLU A 138 7.05 2.86 -10.01
C GLU A 138 8.01 1.90 -10.71
N VAL A 139 9.31 2.20 -10.66
CA VAL A 139 10.35 1.30 -11.19
C VAL A 139 10.38 -0.02 -10.43
N PHE A 140 10.30 -0.01 -9.10
CA PHE A 140 10.19 -1.23 -8.30
C PHE A 140 8.96 -2.05 -8.70
N PHE A 141 7.80 -1.39 -8.82
CA PHE A 141 6.56 -2.03 -9.24
C PHE A 141 6.68 -2.71 -10.59
N HIS A 142 7.09 -1.96 -11.61
CA HIS A 142 7.20 -2.45 -12.98
C HIS A 142 8.29 -3.51 -13.15
N HIS A 143 9.33 -3.52 -12.30
CA HIS A 143 10.33 -4.58 -12.28
C HIS A 143 9.72 -5.94 -11.93
N PHE A 144 8.97 -6.06 -10.83
CA PHE A 144 8.38 -7.36 -10.50
C PHE A 144 7.21 -7.72 -11.41
N MET A 145 6.49 -6.73 -11.97
CA MET A 145 5.45 -6.98 -12.98
C MET A 145 6.02 -7.44 -14.34
N SER A 146 7.32 -7.27 -14.58
CA SER A 146 8.01 -7.74 -15.78
C SER A 146 8.55 -9.17 -15.65
N ALA A 147 8.40 -9.81 -14.48
CA ALA A 147 8.86 -11.17 -14.25
C ALA A 147 8.03 -12.19 -15.04
N GLU A 148 8.68 -13.21 -15.58
CA GLU A 148 8.03 -14.37 -16.20
C GLU A 148 7.57 -15.37 -15.11
N SER A 149 6.68 -14.95 -14.23
CA SER A 149 6.15 -15.76 -13.11
C SER A 149 4.64 -15.57 -12.97
N ASP A 150 3.91 -16.69 -12.83
CA ASP A 150 2.49 -16.68 -12.48
C ASP A 150 2.25 -16.44 -10.98
N ASP A 151 3.30 -16.55 -10.16
CA ASP A 151 3.25 -16.22 -8.73
C ASP A 151 3.72 -14.77 -8.51
N LEU A 152 2.75 -13.89 -8.30
CA LEU A 152 2.97 -12.46 -8.03
C LEU A 152 3.80 -12.23 -6.75
N GLY A 153 3.58 -13.05 -5.72
CA GLY A 153 4.31 -12.95 -4.46
C GLY A 153 5.77 -13.33 -4.64
N GLN A 154 6.04 -14.41 -5.39
CA GLN A 154 7.40 -14.80 -5.70
C GLN A 154 8.13 -13.76 -6.57
N ALA A 155 7.48 -13.24 -7.61
CA ALA A 155 8.04 -12.18 -8.46
C ALA A 155 8.45 -10.93 -7.64
N PHE A 156 7.61 -10.54 -6.68
CA PHE A 156 7.91 -9.46 -5.74
C PHE A 156 9.13 -9.79 -4.87
N LEU A 157 9.18 -10.99 -4.27
CA LEU A 157 10.30 -11.42 -3.42
C LEU A 157 11.63 -11.55 -4.17
N ASP A 158 11.60 -11.93 -5.44
CA ASP A 158 12.79 -11.97 -6.30
C ASP A 158 13.33 -10.56 -6.53
N THR A 159 12.44 -9.59 -6.80
CA THR A 159 12.83 -8.18 -6.92
C THR A 159 13.35 -7.60 -5.61
N VAL A 160 12.72 -7.92 -4.47
CA VAL A 160 13.22 -7.56 -3.14
C VAL A 160 14.63 -8.14 -2.93
N SER A 161 14.86 -9.39 -3.32
CA SER A 161 16.15 -10.05 -3.16
C SER A 161 17.25 -9.33 -3.96
N ILE A 162 16.93 -8.78 -5.13
CA ILE A 162 17.82 -7.92 -5.92
C ILE A 162 18.09 -6.60 -5.19
N ILE A 163 17.05 -5.89 -4.75
CA ILE A 163 17.18 -4.61 -4.03
C ILE A 163 17.96 -4.74 -2.71
N LYS A 164 17.97 -5.92 -2.10
CA LYS A 164 18.73 -6.21 -0.87
C LYS A 164 20.20 -6.55 -1.13
N GLN A 165 20.64 -6.67 -2.37
CA GLN A 165 22.05 -6.86 -2.69
C GLN A 165 22.87 -5.64 -2.28
N ARG A 166 24.16 -5.86 -1.97
CA ARG A 166 25.03 -4.83 -1.36
C ARG A 166 25.22 -3.56 -2.21
N GLU A 167 24.97 -3.66 -3.50
CA GLU A 167 25.08 -2.58 -4.47
C GLU A 167 23.90 -1.60 -4.45
N TYR A 168 22.77 -1.98 -3.86
CA TYR A 168 21.59 -1.13 -3.74
C TYR A 168 21.52 -0.46 -2.37
N LYS A 169 21.21 0.83 -2.38
CA LYS A 169 20.83 1.59 -1.18
C LYS A 169 19.32 1.77 -1.16
N TYR A 170 18.70 1.46 -0.02
CA TYR A 170 17.29 1.72 0.23
C TYR A 170 17.07 2.12 1.68
N SER A 171 15.98 2.84 1.97
CA SER A 171 15.59 3.17 3.34
C SER A 171 14.70 2.10 3.98
N ALA A 172 13.66 1.69 3.25
CA ALA A 172 12.69 0.68 3.64
C ALA A 172 11.99 0.12 2.41
N LEU A 173 11.32 -1.02 2.58
CA LEU A 173 10.51 -1.69 1.57
C LEU A 173 9.16 -2.09 2.19
N ASN A 174 8.52 -1.19 2.95
CA ASN A 174 7.19 -1.46 3.46
C ASN A 174 6.21 -1.38 2.30
N CYS A 175 5.65 -2.51 1.88
CA CYS A 175 4.85 -2.61 0.67
C CYS A 175 3.49 -3.22 0.97
N LEU A 176 2.46 -2.69 0.30
CA LEU A 176 1.14 -3.32 0.17
C LEU A 176 0.80 -3.46 -1.29
N PHE A 177 0.35 -4.62 -1.70
CA PHE A 177 -0.10 -4.84 -3.08
C PHE A 177 -1.17 -5.92 -3.17
N SER A 178 -1.88 -5.94 -4.29
CA SER A 178 -2.98 -6.87 -4.47
C SER A 178 -3.29 -7.07 -5.94
N ASP A 179 -3.79 -8.24 -6.29
CA ASP A 179 -4.37 -8.64 -7.58
C ASP A 179 -5.92 -8.72 -7.53
N GLY A 180 -6.51 -8.31 -6.41
CA GLY A 180 -7.95 -8.40 -6.11
C GLY A 180 -8.38 -9.72 -5.46
N VAL A 181 -7.52 -10.74 -5.45
CA VAL A 181 -7.75 -12.04 -4.80
C VAL A 181 -6.98 -12.13 -3.49
N LYS A 182 -5.73 -11.66 -3.48
CA LYS A 182 -4.86 -11.63 -2.29
C LYS A 182 -4.44 -10.21 -1.97
N LEU A 183 -4.36 -9.89 -0.69
CA LEU A 183 -3.59 -8.76 -0.18
C LEU A 183 -2.22 -9.28 0.24
N PHE A 184 -1.18 -8.66 -0.28
CA PHE A 184 0.20 -8.91 0.09
C PHE A 184 0.74 -7.77 0.93
N ALA A 185 1.50 -8.11 1.95
CA ALA A 185 2.19 -7.16 2.81
C ALA A 185 3.63 -7.59 3.05
N TYR A 186 4.55 -6.65 2.93
CA TYR A 186 5.96 -6.86 3.23
C TYR A 186 6.49 -5.72 4.10
N ARG A 187 7.31 -6.06 5.10
CA ARG A 187 7.98 -5.07 5.95
C ARG A 187 9.48 -5.29 5.94
N ASP A 188 10.26 -4.30 5.53
CA ASP A 188 11.72 -4.30 5.66
C ASP A 188 12.28 -2.88 5.73
N TYR A 189 13.44 -2.70 6.36
CA TYR A 189 14.07 -1.41 6.62
C TYR A 189 15.56 -1.53 6.90
N THR A 190 16.32 -0.49 6.53
CA THR A 190 17.75 -0.37 6.84
C THR A 190 18.01 0.56 8.03
N LYS A 191 17.05 1.42 8.37
CA LYS A 191 17.11 2.41 9.46
C LYS A 191 15.71 2.69 10.01
N GLU A 192 15.63 3.40 11.13
CA GLU A 192 14.36 3.91 11.71
C GLU A 192 13.24 2.85 11.85
N PRO A 193 13.48 1.74 12.57
CA PRO A 193 12.52 0.64 12.72
C PRO A 193 11.12 1.09 13.19
N ASP A 194 11.07 2.04 14.11
CA ASP A 194 9.83 2.53 14.71
C ASP A 194 9.02 3.36 13.72
N TYR A 195 9.70 4.09 12.85
CA TYR A 195 9.07 4.89 11.80
C TYR A 195 8.59 4.03 10.62
N TYR A 196 9.43 3.10 10.16
CA TYR A 196 9.08 2.10 9.14
C TYR A 196 8.39 0.89 9.78
N SER A 197 7.40 1.17 10.61
CA SER A 197 6.50 0.19 11.18
C SER A 197 5.42 -0.22 10.18
N LEU A 198 4.95 -1.44 10.34
CA LEU A 198 3.79 -2.01 9.66
C LEU A 198 3.16 -3.00 10.63
N TYR A 199 1.88 -2.84 10.90
CA TYR A 199 1.13 -3.64 11.86
C TYR A 199 0.07 -4.45 11.12
N LYS A 200 -0.21 -5.65 11.63
CA LYS A 200 -1.26 -6.54 11.16
C LYS A 200 -2.27 -6.79 12.26
N ALA A 201 -3.52 -6.99 11.87
CA ALA A 201 -4.60 -7.43 12.73
C ALA A 201 -5.56 -8.31 11.94
N PHE A 202 -6.28 -9.20 12.63
CA PHE A 202 -7.22 -10.14 12.02
C PHE A 202 -8.60 -10.06 12.71
N PRO A 203 -9.31 -8.92 12.61
CA PRO A 203 -10.65 -8.81 13.18
C PRO A 203 -11.66 -9.62 12.37
N GLU A 204 -12.43 -10.47 13.05
CA GLU A 204 -13.50 -11.28 12.45
C GLU A 204 -13.02 -12.12 11.25
N ASN A 205 -13.47 -11.79 10.05
CA ASN A 205 -13.09 -12.43 8.79
C ASN A 205 -12.21 -11.53 7.90
N SER A 206 -11.71 -10.41 8.42
CA SER A 206 -10.90 -9.43 7.68
C SER A 206 -9.46 -9.45 8.18
N CYS A 207 -8.52 -9.13 7.31
CA CYS A 207 -7.18 -8.74 7.71
C CYS A 207 -7.01 -7.24 7.47
N VAL A 208 -6.43 -6.56 8.46
CA VAL A 208 -6.10 -5.14 8.38
C VAL A 208 -4.60 -4.98 8.55
N ILE A 209 -3.95 -4.34 7.59
CA ILE A 209 -2.55 -3.95 7.65
C ILE A 209 -2.47 -2.43 7.69
N SER A 210 -1.75 -1.84 8.65
CA SER A 210 -1.62 -0.38 8.78
C SER A 210 -0.21 0.01 9.20
N SER A 211 0.28 1.16 8.73
CA SER A 211 1.58 1.69 9.18
C SER A 211 1.60 2.02 10.68
N GLU A 212 0.45 2.38 11.27
CA GLU A 212 0.32 2.67 12.70
C GLU A 212 -0.96 2.00 13.25
N PRO A 213 -1.02 1.64 14.54
CA PRO A 213 -2.26 1.21 15.17
C PRO A 213 -3.29 2.34 15.12
N ILE A 214 -4.40 2.12 14.40
CA ILE A 214 -5.41 3.16 14.11
C ILE A 214 -6.73 2.95 14.83
N ASP A 215 -6.90 1.84 15.54
CA ASP A 215 -8.10 1.57 16.35
C ASP A 215 -7.69 0.82 17.61
N GLU A 216 -8.06 1.37 18.77
CA GLU A 216 -7.75 0.82 20.10
C GLU A 216 -8.52 -0.48 20.41
N ASN A 217 -9.64 -0.72 19.71
CA ASN A 217 -10.44 -1.93 19.87
C ASN A 217 -9.89 -3.10 19.03
N VAL A 218 -8.87 -2.85 18.22
CA VAL A 218 -8.21 -3.84 17.38
C VAL A 218 -6.91 -4.27 18.04
N GLN A 219 -6.69 -5.58 18.10
CA GLN A 219 -5.44 -6.16 18.60
C GLN A 219 -4.39 -6.14 17.49
N TRP A 220 -3.49 -5.16 17.54
CA TRP A 220 -2.42 -5.00 16.55
C TRP A 220 -1.16 -5.74 16.94
N GLU A 221 -0.58 -6.44 15.98
CA GLU A 221 0.76 -7.03 16.07
C GLU A 221 1.69 -6.31 15.09
N MET A 222 2.86 -5.85 15.52
CA MET A 222 3.85 -5.32 14.59
C MET A 222 4.43 -6.46 13.75
N MET A 223 4.41 -6.31 12.42
CA MET A 223 5.09 -7.24 11.52
C MET A 223 6.59 -7.25 11.80
N ARG A 224 7.22 -8.41 11.77
CA ARG A 224 8.67 -8.55 11.92
C ARG A 224 9.39 -7.98 10.70
N LYS A 225 10.67 -7.65 10.88
CA LYS A 225 11.53 -7.31 9.74
C LYS A 225 11.61 -8.52 8.80
N GLU A 226 11.50 -8.26 7.51
CA GLU A 226 11.45 -9.24 6.41
C GLU A 226 10.22 -10.16 6.46
N GLU A 227 9.19 -9.82 7.24
CA GLU A 227 7.94 -10.58 7.22
C GLU A 227 7.17 -10.30 5.93
N PHE A 228 6.80 -11.37 5.24
CA PHE A 228 5.96 -11.37 4.05
C PHE A 228 4.66 -12.11 4.34
N LEU A 229 3.53 -11.49 4.02
CA LEU A 229 2.19 -12.08 4.13
C LEU A 229 1.52 -12.08 2.76
N ALA A 230 0.85 -13.18 2.44
CA ALA A 230 -0.05 -13.31 1.30
C ALA A 230 -1.40 -13.79 1.82
N ILE A 231 -2.41 -12.94 1.76
CA ILE A 231 -3.67 -13.09 2.51
C ILE A 231 -4.82 -13.15 1.52
N GLU A 232 -5.48 -14.29 1.42
CA GLU A 232 -6.65 -14.46 0.55
C GLU A 232 -7.83 -13.64 1.06
N ALA A 233 -8.41 -12.82 0.18
CA ALA A 233 -9.72 -12.26 0.37
C ALA A 233 -10.76 -13.36 0.12
N SER A 234 -11.77 -13.42 0.97
CA SER A 234 -12.89 -14.34 0.79
C SER A 234 -13.67 -13.92 -0.44
N ALA A 235 -14.08 -14.89 -1.27
CA ALA A 235 -14.93 -14.60 -2.41
C ALA A 235 -16.23 -13.90 -1.95
N PRO A 236 -16.68 -12.83 -2.64
CA PRO A 236 -17.96 -12.20 -2.34
C PRO A 236 -19.07 -13.26 -2.42
N GLY A 237 -19.77 -13.49 -1.30
CA GLY A 237 -20.90 -14.43 -1.23
C GLY A 237 -20.63 -15.80 -0.61
N SER A 238 -19.45 -16.08 -0.04
CA SER A 238 -19.20 -17.32 0.71
C SER A 238 -19.76 -17.32 2.13
N ASN A 239 -21.04 -16.94 2.31
CA ASN A 239 -21.80 -17.39 3.48
C ASN A 239 -22.15 -18.88 3.31
N ARG A 240 -21.13 -19.74 3.39
CA ARG A 240 -21.36 -21.15 3.70
C ARG A 240 -21.62 -21.22 5.20
N VAL A 241 -22.90 -21.19 5.56
CA VAL A 241 -23.39 -21.81 6.79
C VAL A 241 -22.83 -23.23 6.80
N ARG A 242 -21.87 -23.50 7.68
CA ARG A 242 -21.45 -24.88 7.95
C ARG A 242 -22.57 -25.56 8.75
N PRO A 243 -22.94 -26.81 8.42
CA PRO A 243 -23.93 -27.57 9.17
C PRO A 243 -23.46 -27.87 10.60
#